data_AF-A0A5R2N0L7-F1
#
_entry.id   AF-A0A5R2N0L7-F1
#
_cell.length_a   1.000
_cell.length_b   1.000
_cell.length_c   1.000
_cell.angle_alpha   90.00
_cell.angle_beta   90.00
_cell.angle_gamma   90.00
#
_symmetry.space_group_name_H-M   'P 1'
#
loop_
_entity.id
_entity.type
_entity.pdbx_description
1 polymer ?
#
loop_
_entity_poly.entity_id
_entity_poly.type
_entity_poly.pdbx_seq_one_letter_code
_entity_poly.pdbx_strand_id
1 'polypeptide(L)'
;SAQTTILPVLMKKANFEVRTDSEVLHVDLAAGGKSARGVTYVDTSGQEFFQPADLVLLCAYGLHNARLMMLSGIGRIYDPATGEGTVGRNYCYQTNAGV
;
A
#
# COMPACT_ATOMS: atom_id res chain seq x y z
N SER A 1 15.19 -6.85 12.28
CA SER A 1 14.40 -6.08 11.31
C SER A 1 13.32 -5.30 12.05
N ALA A 2 12.56 -4.42 11.39
CA ALA A 2 11.48 -3.68 12.06
C ALA A 2 10.45 -4.61 12.74
N GLN A 3 10.21 -5.81 12.17
CA GLN A 3 9.32 -6.81 12.76
C GLN A 3 9.80 -7.32 14.12
N THR A 4 11.12 -7.49 14.31
CA THR A 4 11.66 -8.03 15.56
C THR A 4 11.99 -6.95 16.59
N THR A 5 12.22 -5.71 16.17
CA THR A 5 12.66 -4.63 17.06
C THR A 5 11.58 -3.59 17.38
N ILE A 6 10.69 -3.28 16.44
CA ILE A 6 9.71 -2.19 16.59
C ILE A 6 8.32 -2.71 16.92
N LEU A 7 7.83 -3.74 16.22
CA LEU A 7 6.47 -4.28 16.47
C LEU A 7 6.22 -4.71 17.92
N PRO A 8 7.13 -5.43 18.61
CA PRO A 8 6.88 -5.85 20.00
C PRO A 8 6.72 -4.68 20.99
N VAL A 9 7.31 -3.52 20.66
CA VAL A 9 7.17 -2.30 21.48
C VAL A 9 5.87 -1.58 21.14
N LEU A 10 5.50 -1.48 19.87
CA LEU A 10 4.26 -0.82 19.44
C LEU A 10 3.00 -1.58 19.88
N MET A 11 3.02 -2.92 19.85
CA MET A 11 1.90 -3.76 20.27
C MET A 11 1.49 -3.57 21.74
N LYS A 12 2.34 -2.94 22.57
CA LYS A 12 2.02 -2.60 23.96
C LYS A 12 1.24 -1.28 24.10
N LYS A 13 1.13 -0.49 23.03
CA LYS A 13 0.43 0.79 23.05
C LYS A 13 -1.05 0.59 22.75
N ALA A 14 -1.91 1.19 23.56
CA ALA A 14 -3.36 1.08 23.41
C ALA A 14 -3.91 1.69 22.11
N ASN A 15 -3.15 2.57 21.47
CA ASN A 15 -3.52 3.25 20.23
C ASN A 15 -2.86 2.64 18.98
N PHE A 16 -2.36 1.41 19.08
CA PHE A 16 -1.74 0.70 17.98
C PHE A 16 -2.39 -0.67 17.78
N GLU A 17 -2.65 -1.01 16.53
CA GLU A 17 -3.17 -2.31 16.14
C GLU A 17 -2.32 -2.85 14.98
N VAL A 18 -2.03 -4.14 15.04
CA VAL A 18 -1.47 -4.90 13.92
C VAL A 18 -2.47 -5.98 13.55
N ARG A 19 -2.88 -6.01 12.29
CA ARG A 19 -3.74 -7.06 11.75
C ARG A 19 -2.95 -7.90 10.76
N THR A 20 -2.79 -9.17 11.08
CA THR A 20 -2.27 -10.16 10.13
C THR A 20 -3.40 -10.66 9.24
N ASP A 21 -3.04 -11.39 8.19
CA ASP A 21 -4.00 -12.05 7.30
C ASP A 21 -5.07 -11.10 6.75
N SER A 22 -4.64 -9.86 6.48
CA SER A 22 -5.44 -8.74 6.00
C SER A 22 -4.73 -8.15 4.78
N GLU A 23 -5.18 -8.50 3.58
CA GLU A 23 -4.59 -8.00 2.33
C GLU A 23 -5.35 -6.77 1.83
N VAL A 24 -4.69 -5.62 1.79
CA VAL A 24 -5.28 -4.39 1.21
C VAL A 24 -5.43 -4.55 -0.30
N LEU A 25 -6.66 -4.36 -0.79
CA LEU A 25 -7.01 -4.44 -2.21
C LEU A 25 -6.80 -3.09 -2.91
N HIS A 26 -7.26 -2.01 -2.27
CA HIS A 26 -7.11 -0.65 -2.77
C HIS A 26 -7.30 0.38 -1.63
N VAL A 27 -6.83 1.60 -1.89
CA VAL A 27 -7.09 2.79 -1.08
C VAL A 27 -8.39 3.40 -1.55
N ASP A 28 -9.28 3.66 -0.60
CA ASP A 28 -10.53 4.37 -0.85
C ASP A 28 -10.27 5.87 -0.83
N LEU A 29 -10.67 6.57 -1.89
CA LEU A 29 -10.58 8.03 -1.98
C LEU A 29 -11.87 8.70 -1.52
N ALA A 30 -11.74 9.87 -0.91
CA ALA A 30 -12.86 10.75 -0.61
C ALA A 30 -13.45 11.36 -1.91
N ALA A 31 -14.63 11.96 -1.79
CA ALA A 31 -15.24 12.69 -2.89
C ALA A 31 -14.26 13.74 -3.46
N GLY A 32 -14.04 13.71 -4.77
CA GLY A 32 -13.08 14.59 -5.45
C GLY A 32 -11.66 14.03 -5.59
N GLY A 33 -11.35 12.84 -5.05
CA GLY A 33 -10.15 12.07 -5.39
C GLY A 33 -8.82 12.64 -4.89
N LYS A 34 -8.84 13.67 -4.03
CA LYS A 34 -7.63 14.36 -3.53
C LYS A 34 -7.11 13.84 -2.19
N SER A 35 -7.94 13.13 -1.43
CA SER A 35 -7.56 12.56 -0.13
C SER A 35 -8.06 11.13 -0.03
N ALA A 36 -7.36 10.30 0.74
CA ALA A 36 -7.87 9.01 1.16
C ALA A 36 -8.95 9.18 2.23
N ARG A 37 -9.85 8.20 2.33
CA ARG A 37 -10.82 8.04 3.42
C ARG A 37 -10.62 6.73 4.19
N GLY A 38 -9.76 5.84 3.69
CA GLY A 38 -9.53 4.53 4.26
C GLY A 38 -8.93 3.56 3.24
N VAL A 39 -9.00 2.28 3.57
CA VAL A 39 -8.61 1.18 2.69
C VAL A 39 -9.65 0.08 2.73
N THR A 40 -9.81 -0.62 1.61
CA THR A 40 -10.57 -1.87 1.56
C THR A 40 -9.58 -3.03 1.55
N TYR A 41 -9.76 -3.98 2.47
CA TYR A 41 -8.93 -5.17 2.60
C TYR A 41 -9.77 -6.45 2.64
N VAL A 42 -9.16 -7.58 2.33
CA VAL A 42 -9.77 -8.92 2.40
C VAL A 42 -9.08 -9.75 3.48
N ASP A 43 -9.85 -10.59 4.18
CA ASP A 43 -9.32 -11.54 5.17
C ASP A 43 -9.22 -12.98 4.63
N THR A 44 -8.88 -13.93 5.50
CA THR A 44 -8.76 -15.36 5.14
C THR A 44 -10.08 -16.03 4.76
N SER A 45 -11.22 -15.45 5.11
CA SER A 45 -12.54 -15.92 4.69
C SER A 45 -12.92 -15.44 3.30
N GLY A 46 -12.15 -14.52 2.72
CA GLY A 46 -12.47 -13.86 1.45
C GLY A 46 -13.47 -12.71 1.60
N GLN A 47 -13.81 -12.31 2.83
CA GLN A 47 -14.70 -11.18 3.08
C GLN A 47 -13.94 -9.86 2.97
N GLU A 48 -14.56 -8.87 2.31
CA GLU A 48 -14.02 -7.52 2.21
C GLU A 48 -14.47 -6.63 3.39
N PHE A 49 -13.55 -5.80 3.86
CA PHE A 49 -13.74 -4.88 4.98
C PHE A 49 -13.21 -3.49 4.63
N PHE A 50 -13.98 -2.46 4.96
CA PHE A 50 -13.54 -1.07 4.87
C PHE A 50 -12.96 -0.61 6.22
N GLN A 51 -11.71 -0.19 6.22
CA GLN A 51 -11.05 0.43 7.38
C GLN A 51 -10.92 1.94 7.16
N PRO A 52 -11.65 2.79 7.91
CA PRO A 52 -11.54 4.24 7.79
C PRO A 52 -10.16 4.74 8.26
N ALA A 53 -9.66 5.79 7.61
CA ALA A 53 -8.43 6.47 7.98
C ALA A 53 -8.38 7.89 7.41
N ASP A 54 -7.85 8.84 8.19
CA ASP A 54 -7.58 10.21 7.73
C ASP A 54 -6.28 10.30 6.90
N LEU A 55 -5.38 9.34 7.08
CA LEU A 55 -4.10 9.24 6.37
C LEU A 55 -3.77 7.77 6.10
N VAL A 56 -3.31 7.48 4.89
CA VAL A 56 -2.86 6.14 4.48
C VAL A 56 -1.40 6.21 4.07
N LEU A 57 -0.56 5.39 4.70
CA LEU A 57 0.86 5.24 4.37
C LEU A 57 1.08 3.92 3.64
N LEU A 58 1.52 3.98 2.38
CA LEU A 58 1.81 2.78 1.59
C LEU A 58 3.22 2.25 1.90
N CYS A 59 3.27 1.17 2.67
CA CYS A 59 4.51 0.51 3.08
C CYS A 59 4.60 -0.94 2.55
N ALA A 60 4.02 -1.22 1.39
CA ALA A 60 3.86 -2.57 0.85
C ALA A 60 5.03 -3.06 -0.02
N TYR A 61 6.19 -2.39 0.01
CA TYR A 61 7.30 -2.54 -0.96
C TYR A 61 7.03 -1.82 -2.30
N GLY A 62 8.09 -1.34 -2.97
CA GLY A 62 7.99 -0.42 -4.11
C GLY A 62 7.11 -0.93 -5.26
N LEU A 63 7.22 -2.21 -5.58
CA LEU A 63 6.40 -2.84 -6.62
C LEU A 63 4.91 -2.87 -6.24
N HIS A 64 4.57 -3.31 -5.02
CA HIS A 64 3.17 -3.39 -4.60
C HIS A 64 2.58 -2.02 -4.29
N ASN A 65 3.39 -1.05 -3.83
CA ASN A 65 2.95 0.34 -3.70
C ASN A 65 2.49 0.89 -5.05
N ALA A 66 3.27 0.69 -6.12
CA ALA A 66 2.88 1.10 -7.46
C ALA A 66 1.59 0.39 -7.91
N ARG A 67 1.48 -0.94 -7.70
CA ARG A 67 0.26 -1.71 -7.99
C ARG A 67 -0.96 -1.16 -7.24
N LEU A 68 -0.85 -0.92 -5.94
CA LEU A 68 -1.94 -0.37 -5.12
C LEU A 68 -2.36 1.01 -5.61
N MET A 69 -1.41 1.88 -5.95
CA MET A 69 -1.73 3.19 -6.53
C MET A 69 -2.52 3.07 -7.83
N MET A 70 -2.14 2.16 -8.74
CA MET A 70 -2.87 1.91 -9.98
C MET A 70 -4.30 1.42 -9.71
N LEU A 71 -4.47 0.43 -8.82
CA LEU A 71 -5.78 -0.12 -8.45
C LEU A 71 -6.68 0.92 -7.75
N SER A 72 -6.07 1.87 -7.05
CA SER A 72 -6.78 2.91 -6.30
C SER A 72 -7.06 4.18 -7.11
N GLY A 73 -6.63 4.23 -8.38
CA GLY A 73 -6.74 5.43 -9.21
C GLY A 73 -5.89 6.60 -8.72
N ILE A 74 -4.80 6.34 -8.00
CA ILE A 74 -3.92 7.37 -7.43
C ILE A 74 -2.76 7.63 -8.39
N GLY A 75 -2.70 8.86 -8.89
CA GLY A 75 -1.64 9.31 -9.80
C GLY A 75 -1.86 8.86 -11.24
N ARG A 76 -0.99 9.33 -12.15
CA ARG A 76 -1.06 9.00 -13.57
C ARG A 76 -0.22 7.77 -13.85
N ILE A 77 -0.86 6.68 -14.26
CA ILE A 77 -0.18 5.44 -14.71
C ILE A 77 0.73 5.79 -15.88
N TYR A 78 1.96 5.27 -15.83
CA TYR A 78 2.94 5.48 -16.88
C TYR A 78 2.51 4.79 -18.18
N ASP A 79 2.50 5.54 -19.27
CA ASP A 79 2.26 5.05 -20.63
C ASP A 79 3.58 5.03 -21.41
N PRO A 80 4.12 3.84 -21.77
CA PRO A 80 5.38 3.74 -22.49
C PRO A 80 5.33 4.25 -23.94
N ALA A 81 4.15 4.35 -24.56
CA ALA A 81 4.02 4.85 -25.94
C ALA A 81 4.21 6.36 -26.00
N THR A 82 3.75 7.09 -24.98
CA THR A 82 3.83 8.55 -24.89
C THR A 82 4.97 9.03 -23.99
N GLY A 83 5.45 8.18 -23.08
CA GLY A 83 6.45 8.54 -22.06
C GLY A 83 5.87 9.38 -20.92
N GLU A 84 4.54 9.54 -20.86
CA GLU A 84 3.83 10.34 -19.86
C GLU A 84 3.38 9.50 -18.65
N GLY A 85 3.17 10.15 -17.50
CA GLY A 85 2.80 9.49 -16.24
C GLY A 85 3.99 9.13 -15.36
N THR A 86 3.70 8.82 -14.10
CA THR A 86 4.72 8.62 -13.05
C THR A 86 4.57 7.30 -12.31
N VAL A 87 3.35 6.77 -12.19
CA VAL A 87 3.09 5.55 -11.42
C VAL A 87 3.55 4.34 -12.23
N GLY A 88 4.44 3.53 -11.64
CA GLY A 88 5.01 2.34 -12.27
C GLY A 88 6.28 2.59 -13.10
N ARG A 89 6.73 3.84 -13.22
CA ARG A 89 8.00 4.18 -13.88
C ARG A 89 9.19 4.05 -12.91
N ASN A 90 10.40 3.89 -13.44
CA ASN A 90 11.67 3.95 -12.70
C ASN A 90 11.78 2.92 -11.57
N TYR A 91 11.23 1.73 -11.77
CA TYR A 91 11.50 0.62 -10.87
C TYR A 91 12.97 0.24 -10.96
N CYS A 92 13.67 0.31 -9.83
CA CYS A 92 15.06 -0.10 -9.71
C CYS A 92 15.18 -1.12 -8.58
N TYR A 93 15.91 -2.19 -8.84
CA TYR A 93 16.18 -3.22 -7.84
C TYR A 93 17.60 -3.72 -8.02
N GLN A 94 18.30 -3.96 -6.91
CA GLN A 94 19.62 -4.60 -6.96
C GLN A 94 19.41 -6.09 -7.15
N THR A 95 19.87 -6.63 -8.27
CA THR A 95 19.97 -8.07 -8.46
C THR A 95 21.32 -8.54 -7.94
N ASN A 96 21.33 -9.47 -6.98
CA ASN A 96 22.56 -10.10 -6.56
C ASN A 96 23.01 -11.08 -7.64
N ALA A 97 24.08 -10.73 -8.38
CA ALA A 97 24.82 -11.68 -9.18
C ALA A 97 26.01 -12.16 -8.35
N GLY A 98 25.96 -13.42 -7.91
CA GLY A 98 27.10 -14.13 -7.31
C GLY A 98 27.61 -15.17 -8.30
N VAL A 99 28.94 -15.37 -8.34
CA VAL A 99 29.61 -16.47 -9.05
C VAL A 99 29.41 -17.81 -8.36
#